data_AF-A0A928A352-F1
#
_entry.id   AF-A0A928A352-F1
#
_cell.length_a   1.000
_cell.length_b   1.000
_cell.length_c   1.000
_cell.angle_alpha   90.00
_cell.angle_beta   90.00
_cell.angle_gamma   90.00
#
_symmetry.space_group_name_H-M   'P 1'
#
loop_
_entity.id
_entity.type
_entity.pdbx_description
1 polymer ?
#
loop_
_entity_poly.entity_id
_entity_poly.type
_entity_poly.pdbx_seq_one_letter_code
_entity_poly.pdbx_strand_id
1 'polypeptide(L)'
;MKKKTALLLIGILLAVPFIPIPTGVFRDGGTRTYSAMAYKLVIWNRLIENGIYHKTSVYWFPDNLKSIDELWIREFGKQDRNIFNRAAGKTYKWEKGGFPSDFGITLNADGTYDYYEGVLSSYIGMGNWSVKNGIITLNESTGYDFVFHFYLHDGDLVFMAEDSSQFIHVKAEDGDRFIPAK
;
A
#
# COMPACT_ATOMS: atom_id res chain seq x y z
N MET A 1 10.45 42.68 -36.89
CA MET A 1 9.09 42.20 -36.54
C MET A 1 8.95 40.67 -36.63
N LYS A 2 9.45 40.01 -37.69
CA LYS A 2 9.28 38.55 -37.91
C LYS A 2 9.84 37.62 -36.80
N LYS A 3 10.99 37.94 -36.19
CA LYS A 3 11.61 37.09 -35.15
C LYS A 3 10.78 37.01 -33.86
N LYS A 4 10.18 38.14 -33.43
CA LYS A 4 9.33 38.19 -32.23
C LYS A 4 8.03 37.41 -32.45
N THR A 5 7.43 37.53 -33.63
CA THR A 5 6.24 36.75 -34.02
C THR A 5 6.54 35.25 -34.12
N ALA A 6 7.70 34.87 -34.66
CA ALA A 6 8.13 33.47 -34.73
C ALA A 6 8.35 32.85 -33.33
N LEU A 7 9.00 33.57 -32.41
CA LEU A 7 9.16 33.11 -31.03
C LEU A 7 7.80 32.92 -30.32
N LEU A 8 6.84 33.81 -30.58
CA LEU A 8 5.52 33.74 -29.98
C LEU A 8 4.74 32.51 -30.49
N LEU A 9 4.84 32.22 -31.80
CA LEU A 9 4.25 31.01 -32.40
C LEU A 9 4.90 29.72 -31.88
N ILE A 10 6.23 29.70 -31.73
CA ILE A 10 6.96 28.56 -31.16
C ILE A 10 6.53 28.32 -29.71
N GLY A 11 6.39 29.39 -28.92
CA GLY A 11 5.92 29.29 -27.53
C GLY A 11 4.52 28.69 -27.42
N ILE A 12 3.58 29.12 -28.29
CA ILE A 12 2.23 28.55 -28.33
C ILE A 12 2.28 27.07 -28.71
N LEU A 13 3.05 26.71 -29.75
CA LEU A 13 3.17 25.33 -30.21
C LEU A 13 3.75 24.41 -29.11
N LEU A 14 4.71 24.92 -28.33
CA LEU A 14 5.30 24.19 -27.19
C LEU A 14 4.35 24.06 -26.00
N ALA A 15 3.36 24.94 -25.86
CA ALA A 15 2.38 24.88 -24.77
C ALA A 15 1.26 23.86 -25.01
N VAL A 16 0.87 23.65 -26.28
CA VAL A 16 -0.23 22.74 -26.66
C VAL A 16 -0.11 21.32 -26.06
N PRO A 17 1.09 20.66 -26.04
CA PRO A 17 1.26 19.33 -25.46
C PRO A 17 0.94 19.20 -23.97
N PHE A 18 0.82 20.32 -23.25
CA PHE A 18 0.64 20.36 -21.80
C PHE A 18 -0.78 20.70 -21.36
N ILE A 19 -1.68 21.04 -22.28
CA ILE A 19 -3.08 21.37 -21.97
C ILE A 19 -3.85 20.05 -21.74
N PRO A 20 -4.35 19.78 -20.52
CA PRO A 20 -5.05 18.55 -20.22
C PRO A 20 -6.52 18.64 -20.64
N ILE A 21 -6.99 17.63 -21.38
CA ILE A 21 -8.38 17.51 -21.84
C ILE A 21 -9.07 16.44 -20.98
N PRO A 22 -10.26 16.68 -20.39
CA PRO A 22 -11.02 15.65 -19.70
C PRO A 22 -11.35 14.50 -20.65
N THR A 23 -10.97 13.27 -20.30
CA THR A 23 -11.13 12.09 -21.18
C THR A 23 -12.08 11.03 -20.65
N GLY A 24 -12.40 11.03 -19.36
CA GLY A 24 -13.33 10.03 -18.83
C GLY A 24 -13.64 10.16 -17.35
N VAL A 25 -14.77 9.56 -16.99
CA VAL A 25 -15.20 9.28 -15.61
C VAL A 25 -15.52 7.80 -15.54
N PHE A 26 -14.97 7.10 -14.55
CA PHE A 26 -15.07 5.66 -14.42
C PHE A 26 -16.11 5.26 -13.36
N ARG A 27 -16.75 4.10 -13.57
CA ARG A 27 -17.75 3.52 -12.64
C ARG A 27 -17.07 2.71 -11.52
N ASP A 28 -15.94 3.19 -11.06
CA ASP A 28 -15.09 2.55 -10.05
C ASP A 28 -15.17 3.27 -8.70
N GLY A 29 -16.14 4.17 -8.50
CA GLY A 29 -16.19 5.12 -7.40
C GLY A 29 -16.03 6.57 -7.87
N GLY A 30 -15.68 6.79 -9.15
CA GLY A 30 -15.69 8.10 -9.79
C GLY A 30 -14.31 8.62 -10.15
N THR A 31 -13.35 7.74 -10.47
CA THR A 31 -12.03 8.13 -10.97
C THR A 31 -12.20 9.00 -12.22
N ARG A 32 -11.40 10.07 -12.33
CA ARG A 32 -11.42 11.01 -13.45
C ARG A 32 -10.07 11.05 -14.16
N THR A 33 -10.09 11.08 -15.48
CA THR A 33 -8.86 11.18 -16.28
C THR A 33 -8.84 12.44 -17.12
N TYR A 34 -7.66 13.04 -17.22
CA TYR A 34 -7.37 14.14 -18.12
C TYR A 34 -6.11 13.80 -18.91
N SER A 35 -6.19 13.86 -20.22
CA SER A 35 -5.06 13.52 -21.09
C SER A 35 -4.51 14.77 -21.76
N ALA A 36 -3.19 14.89 -21.74
CA ALA A 36 -2.41 15.78 -22.57
C ALA A 36 -1.44 14.92 -23.44
N MET A 37 -0.75 15.53 -24.40
CA MET A 37 0.24 14.77 -25.19
C MET A 37 1.42 14.31 -24.32
N ALA A 38 1.86 15.17 -23.39
CA ALA A 38 3.04 14.90 -22.55
C ALA A 38 2.73 14.07 -21.29
N TYR A 39 1.49 14.07 -20.81
CA TYR A 39 1.12 13.38 -19.58
C TYR A 39 -0.39 13.04 -19.53
N LYS A 40 -0.77 12.17 -18.60
CA LYS A 40 -2.16 11.92 -18.19
C LYS A 40 -2.27 12.18 -16.70
N LEU A 41 -3.21 13.02 -16.30
CA LEU A 41 -3.59 13.24 -14.91
C LEU A 41 -4.74 12.29 -14.58
N VAL A 42 -4.60 11.51 -13.50
CA VAL A 42 -5.66 10.65 -12.99
C VAL A 42 -5.97 11.08 -11.56
N ILE A 43 -7.21 11.46 -11.33
CA ILE A 43 -7.75 11.69 -10.00
C ILE A 43 -8.47 10.39 -9.61
N TRP A 44 -7.75 9.54 -8.88
CA TRP A 44 -8.27 8.28 -8.38
C TRP A 44 -9.34 8.54 -7.33
N ASN A 45 -10.48 7.88 -7.51
CA ASN A 45 -11.53 7.80 -6.52
C ASN A 45 -12.13 6.39 -6.60
N ARG A 46 -11.32 5.40 -6.25
CA ARG A 46 -11.61 3.99 -6.53
C ARG A 46 -12.10 3.26 -5.29
N LEU A 47 -13.21 2.54 -5.40
CA LEU A 47 -13.69 1.61 -4.38
C LEU A 47 -12.74 0.41 -4.31
N ILE A 48 -12.27 0.12 -3.10
CA ILE A 48 -11.46 -1.05 -2.75
C ILE A 48 -12.21 -1.84 -1.65
N GLU A 49 -11.81 -3.09 -1.40
CA GLU A 49 -12.51 -3.98 -0.44
C GLU A 49 -12.77 -3.29 0.92
N ASN A 50 -11.79 -2.54 1.43
CA ASN A 50 -11.86 -1.90 2.74
C ASN A 50 -11.99 -0.36 2.70
N GLY A 51 -12.59 0.21 1.64
CA GLY A 51 -12.90 1.64 1.59
C GLY A 51 -12.70 2.31 0.23
N ILE A 52 -12.22 3.56 0.23
CA ILE A 52 -12.04 4.37 -0.97
C ILE A 52 -10.59 4.81 -1.09
N TYR A 53 -9.96 4.47 -2.21
CA TYR A 53 -8.65 5.00 -2.59
C TYR A 53 -8.81 6.35 -3.28
N HIS A 54 -8.25 7.40 -2.65
CA HIS A 54 -8.26 8.75 -3.17
C HIS A 54 -6.84 9.29 -3.38
N LYS A 55 -6.47 9.63 -4.61
CA LYS A 55 -5.14 10.18 -4.93
C LYS A 55 -5.13 10.87 -6.28
N THR A 56 -4.36 11.95 -6.41
CA THR A 56 -4.04 12.54 -7.72
C THR A 56 -2.67 12.04 -8.18
N SER A 57 -2.62 11.38 -9.33
CA SER A 57 -1.39 10.86 -9.95
C SER A 57 -1.17 11.45 -11.34
N VAL A 58 0.09 11.76 -11.65
CA VAL A 58 0.54 12.23 -12.97
C VAL A 58 1.36 11.13 -13.63
N TYR A 59 1.00 10.76 -14.85
CA TYR A 59 1.70 9.77 -15.67
C TYR A 59 2.30 10.47 -16.89
N TRP A 60 3.62 10.55 -16.94
CA TRP A 60 4.35 11.16 -18.05
C TRP A 60 4.43 10.22 -19.25
N PHE A 61 4.63 10.75 -20.45
CA PHE A 61 4.90 9.94 -21.64
C PHE A 61 6.11 9.00 -21.40
N PRO A 62 6.02 7.70 -21.78
CA PRO A 62 4.92 7.05 -22.53
C PRO A 62 3.83 6.44 -21.65
N ASP A 63 3.92 6.54 -20.32
CA ASP A 63 2.94 5.95 -19.40
C ASP A 63 1.54 6.55 -19.55
N ASN A 64 1.43 7.79 -20.06
CA ASN A 64 0.13 8.40 -20.37
C ASN A 64 -0.69 7.63 -21.41
N LEU A 65 -0.05 6.79 -22.23
CA LEU A 65 -0.72 5.97 -23.25
C LEU A 65 -1.39 4.72 -22.67
N LYS A 66 -1.06 4.33 -21.44
CA LYS A 66 -1.58 3.12 -20.80
C LYS A 66 -3.07 3.24 -20.46
N SER A 67 -3.74 2.09 -20.42
CA SER A 67 -5.13 1.96 -19.97
C SER A 67 -5.26 2.30 -18.48
N ILE A 68 -6.48 2.60 -18.02
CA ILE A 68 -6.72 2.91 -16.60
C ILE A 68 -6.36 1.72 -15.71
N ASP A 69 -6.60 0.49 -16.17
CA ASP A 69 -6.34 -0.72 -15.41
C ASP A 69 -4.83 -1.00 -15.27
N GLU A 70 -4.05 -0.79 -16.33
CA GLU A 70 -2.58 -0.87 -16.24
C GLU A 70 -1.99 0.19 -15.29
N LEU A 71 -2.50 1.41 -15.36
CA LEU A 71 -2.08 2.49 -14.47
C LEU A 71 -2.43 2.17 -13.02
N TRP A 72 -3.57 1.54 -12.80
CA TRP A 72 -4.02 1.10 -11.49
C TRP A 72 -3.17 -0.03 -10.92
N ILE A 73 -2.91 -1.09 -11.70
CA ILE A 73 -1.98 -2.18 -11.32
C ILE A 73 -0.63 -1.60 -10.90
N ARG A 74 -0.15 -0.57 -11.59
CA ARG A 74 1.08 0.11 -11.21
C ARG A 74 0.97 0.93 -9.92
N GLU A 75 -0.10 1.68 -9.71
CA GLU A 75 -0.29 2.42 -8.46
C GLU A 75 -0.41 1.49 -7.27
N PHE A 76 -1.16 0.41 -7.41
CA PHE A 76 -1.24 -0.66 -6.44
C PHE A 76 0.14 -1.26 -6.14
N GLY A 77 0.88 -1.68 -7.16
CA GLY A 77 2.22 -2.23 -6.94
C GLY A 77 3.21 -1.20 -6.36
N LYS A 78 2.99 0.11 -6.53
CA LYS A 78 3.75 1.15 -5.82
C LYS A 78 3.31 1.27 -4.36
N GLN A 79 2.01 1.20 -4.08
CA GLN A 79 1.46 1.24 -2.73
C GLN A 79 1.93 0.04 -1.91
N ASP A 80 1.78 -1.17 -2.44
CA ASP A 80 2.19 -2.41 -1.77
C ASP A 80 3.70 -2.40 -1.49
N ARG A 81 4.53 -1.99 -2.46
CA ARG A 81 5.97 -1.81 -2.25
C ARG A 81 6.30 -0.73 -1.23
N ASN A 82 5.55 0.37 -1.19
CA ASN A 82 5.77 1.43 -0.20
C ASN A 82 5.46 0.92 1.22
N ILE A 83 4.35 0.21 1.40
CA ILE A 83 3.98 -0.41 2.67
C ILE A 83 5.03 -1.45 3.06
N PHE A 84 5.44 -2.32 2.13
CA PHE A 84 6.51 -3.29 2.36
C PHE A 84 7.78 -2.59 2.87
N ASN A 85 8.29 -1.58 2.15
CA ASN A 85 9.51 -0.87 2.54
C ASN A 85 9.37 -0.12 3.88
N ARG A 86 8.18 0.37 4.21
CA ARG A 86 7.91 1.01 5.51
C ARG A 86 7.82 0.01 6.64
N ALA A 87 7.40 -1.22 6.35
CA ALA A 87 7.16 -2.25 7.35
C ALA A 87 8.38 -3.15 7.61
N ALA A 88 9.15 -3.42 6.55
CA ALA A 88 10.30 -4.31 6.51
C ALA A 88 11.44 -3.89 7.45
N GLY A 89 12.11 -4.89 8.02
CA GLY A 89 13.25 -4.74 8.92
C GLY A 89 12.88 -4.19 10.30
N LYS A 90 11.62 -4.32 10.73
CA LYS A 90 11.12 -3.77 11.99
C LYS A 90 10.49 -4.85 12.85
N THR A 91 10.63 -4.66 14.16
CA THR A 91 9.87 -5.38 15.17
C THR A 91 8.75 -4.49 15.70
N TYR A 92 7.56 -5.05 15.84
CA TYR A 92 6.38 -4.39 16.37
C TYR A 92 5.96 -5.07 17.66
N LYS A 93 5.58 -4.28 18.67
CA LYS A 93 5.13 -4.77 19.97
C LYS A 93 3.65 -4.51 20.13
N TRP A 94 2.90 -5.53 20.54
CA TRP A 94 1.48 -5.37 20.82
C TRP A 94 1.28 -4.44 22.02
N GLU A 95 0.42 -3.43 21.88
CA GLU A 95 0.21 -2.43 22.92
C GLU A 95 -0.42 -2.99 24.20
N LYS A 96 -1.19 -4.08 24.10
CA LYS A 96 -1.86 -4.72 25.23
C LYS A 96 -0.93 -5.63 26.05
N GLY A 97 0.32 -5.84 25.59
CA GLY A 97 1.27 -6.77 26.20
C GLY A 97 0.98 -8.23 25.83
N GLY A 98 2.01 -9.08 25.95
CA GLY A 98 1.93 -10.50 25.63
C GLY A 98 1.79 -11.40 26.85
N PHE A 99 2.22 -12.65 26.69
CA PHE A 99 2.17 -13.69 27.70
C PHE A 99 3.44 -13.66 28.57
N PRO A 100 3.26 -13.48 29.88
CA PRO A 100 3.83 -12.44 30.79
C PRO A 100 4.98 -11.50 30.35
N SER A 101 5.26 -11.32 29.06
CA SER A 101 6.17 -10.26 28.57
C SER A 101 5.61 -9.63 27.30
N ASP A 102 6.37 -8.75 26.63
CA ASP A 102 5.97 -8.20 25.34
C ASP A 102 5.70 -9.30 24.30
N PHE A 103 4.62 -9.14 23.54
CA PHE A 103 4.38 -9.86 22.29
C PHE A 103 5.01 -9.06 21.15
N GLY A 104 6.05 -9.62 20.53
CA GLY A 104 6.74 -9.05 19.38
C GLY A 104 6.43 -9.77 18.06
N ILE A 105 6.27 -9.02 16.97
CA ILE A 105 6.25 -9.50 15.59
C ILE A 105 7.38 -8.80 14.83
N THR A 106 8.30 -9.55 14.23
CA THR A 106 9.34 -9.01 13.36
C THR A 106 9.01 -9.29 11.91
N LEU A 107 8.95 -8.24 11.09
CA LEU A 107 8.82 -8.35 9.63
C LEU A 107 10.21 -8.17 9.01
N ASN A 108 10.87 -9.27 8.66
CA ASN A 108 12.23 -9.24 8.11
C ASN A 108 12.21 -8.69 6.66
N ALA A 109 13.30 -8.02 6.27
CA ALA A 109 13.39 -7.37 4.96
C ALA A 109 13.48 -8.34 3.77
N ASP A 110 13.77 -9.61 4.03
CA ASP A 110 13.79 -10.69 3.04
C ASP A 110 12.41 -11.29 2.76
N GLY A 111 11.36 -10.79 3.41
CA GLY A 111 9.99 -11.30 3.26
C GLY A 111 9.65 -12.44 4.23
N THR A 112 10.53 -12.77 5.17
CA THR A 112 10.21 -13.68 6.28
C THR A 112 9.69 -12.91 7.50
N TYR A 113 8.93 -13.56 8.36
CA TYR A 113 8.55 -13.00 9.65
C TYR A 113 8.80 -14.02 10.76
N ASP A 114 8.92 -13.50 11.98
CA ASP A 114 8.88 -14.26 13.21
C ASP A 114 8.01 -13.53 14.23
N TYR A 115 7.37 -14.25 15.12
CA TYR A 115 6.70 -13.66 16.27
C TYR A 115 6.89 -14.49 17.52
N TYR A 116 6.80 -13.79 18.65
CA TYR A 116 6.90 -14.39 19.96
C TYR A 116 5.91 -13.76 20.92
N GLU A 117 4.96 -14.55 21.42
CA GLU A 117 3.88 -14.06 22.28
C GLU A 117 4.34 -13.69 23.69
N GLY A 118 5.53 -14.13 24.13
CA GLY A 118 6.17 -13.72 25.39
C GLY A 118 6.83 -14.87 26.16
N VAL A 119 7.52 -14.57 27.28
CA VAL A 119 8.51 -15.45 27.96
C VAL A 119 8.02 -16.83 28.40
N LEU A 120 6.70 -17.05 28.51
CA LEU A 120 6.12 -18.38 28.80
C LEU A 120 5.53 -19.07 27.56
N SER A 121 5.61 -18.45 26.39
CA SER A 121 5.33 -19.12 25.12
C SER A 121 6.46 -20.08 24.81
N SER A 122 6.12 -21.35 24.62
CA SER A 122 7.02 -22.35 24.03
C SER A 122 7.00 -22.33 22.50
N TYR A 123 6.19 -21.45 21.92
CA TYR A 123 5.97 -21.35 20.49
C TYR A 123 6.53 -20.03 19.94
N ILE A 124 7.27 -20.15 18.83
CA ILE A 124 7.71 -19.04 18.00
C ILE A 124 7.06 -19.25 16.65
N GLY A 125 6.17 -18.35 16.27
CA GLY A 125 5.58 -18.40 14.95
C GLY A 125 6.56 -17.84 13.92
N MET A 126 6.59 -18.42 12.73
CA MET A 126 7.44 -17.94 11.65
C MET A 126 6.90 -18.36 10.29
N GLY A 127 7.25 -17.58 9.28
CA GLY A 127 6.87 -17.87 7.91
C GLY A 127 7.21 -16.74 6.96
N ASN A 128 6.36 -16.55 5.95
CA ASN A 128 6.55 -15.50 4.95
C ASN A 128 5.47 -14.44 5.10
N TRP A 129 5.86 -13.18 4.90
CA TRP A 129 4.91 -12.07 4.82
C TRP A 129 4.98 -11.39 3.46
N SER A 130 3.86 -10.81 3.06
CA SER A 130 3.73 -10.08 1.82
C SER A 130 2.74 -8.94 1.97
N VAL A 131 2.77 -8.00 1.03
CA VAL A 131 1.75 -6.95 0.93
C VAL A 131 0.96 -7.15 -0.35
N LYS A 132 -0.36 -7.19 -0.23
CA LYS A 132 -1.28 -7.26 -1.36
C LYS A 132 -2.49 -6.37 -1.09
N ASN A 133 -2.81 -5.48 -2.02
CA ASN A 133 -3.96 -4.57 -1.90
C ASN A 133 -3.90 -3.71 -0.62
N GLY A 134 -2.70 -3.33 -0.18
CA GLY A 134 -2.47 -2.61 1.06
C GLY A 134 -2.57 -3.42 2.35
N ILE A 135 -2.87 -4.72 2.26
CA ILE A 135 -2.94 -5.64 3.39
C ILE A 135 -1.61 -6.38 3.52
N ILE A 136 -1.03 -6.34 4.71
CA ILE A 136 0.10 -7.15 5.13
C ILE A 136 -0.46 -8.51 5.57
N THR A 137 -0.02 -9.58 4.91
CA THR A 137 -0.43 -10.96 5.24
C THR A 137 0.78 -11.77 5.66
N LEU A 138 0.68 -12.39 6.83
CA LEU A 138 1.66 -13.32 7.38
C LEU A 138 1.12 -14.74 7.17
N ASN A 139 1.87 -15.58 6.46
CA ASN A 139 1.54 -16.99 6.24
C ASN A 139 2.57 -17.85 6.99
N GLU A 140 2.09 -18.57 7.99
CA GLU A 140 2.89 -19.47 8.82
C GLU A 140 3.46 -20.66 8.01
N SER A 141 4.67 -21.11 8.36
CA SER A 141 5.32 -22.27 7.73
C SER A 141 5.86 -23.30 8.73
N THR A 142 5.48 -23.22 10.00
CA THR A 142 5.97 -24.05 11.12
C THR A 142 5.15 -25.32 11.38
N GLY A 143 4.14 -25.59 10.54
CA GLY A 143 3.26 -26.77 10.67
C GLY A 143 1.83 -26.46 11.09
N TYR A 144 1.50 -25.19 11.32
CA TYR A 144 0.12 -24.69 11.39
C TYR A 144 -0.17 -23.84 10.15
N ASP A 145 -1.42 -23.88 9.68
CA ASP A 145 -1.89 -23.04 8.58
C ASP A 145 -2.41 -21.69 9.09
N PHE A 146 -1.67 -21.05 10.01
CA PHE A 146 -2.05 -19.75 10.53
C PHE A 146 -1.80 -18.65 9.51
N VAL A 147 -2.79 -17.79 9.37
CA VAL A 147 -2.76 -16.62 8.51
C VAL A 147 -3.15 -15.41 9.33
N PHE A 148 -2.39 -14.33 9.26
CA PHE A 148 -2.70 -13.09 9.98
C PHE A 148 -2.69 -11.92 9.01
N HIS A 149 -3.71 -11.07 9.11
CA HIS A 149 -3.89 -9.90 8.28
C HIS A 149 -3.74 -8.62 9.10
N PHE A 150 -3.00 -7.68 8.54
CA PHE A 150 -2.79 -6.35 9.10
C PHE A 150 -2.88 -5.30 8.01
N TYR A 151 -3.20 -4.07 8.39
CA TYR A 151 -2.89 -2.91 7.57
C TYR A 151 -1.90 -2.00 8.31
N LEU A 152 -1.13 -1.22 7.54
CA LEU A 152 -0.19 -0.27 8.11
C LEU A 152 -0.86 1.11 8.24
N HIS A 153 -1.01 1.61 9.46
CA HIS A 153 -1.61 2.91 9.73
C HIS A 153 -0.69 3.75 10.62
N ASP A 154 -0.26 4.91 10.13
CA ASP A 154 0.68 5.81 10.81
C ASP A 154 2.00 5.17 11.29
N GLY A 155 2.35 4.01 10.73
CA GLY A 155 3.55 3.25 11.10
C GLY A 155 3.29 2.09 12.05
N ASP A 156 2.08 1.96 12.58
CA ASP A 156 1.63 0.81 13.38
C ASP A 156 1.10 -0.29 12.46
N LEU A 157 1.30 -1.55 12.85
CA LEU A 157 0.49 -2.64 12.31
C LEU A 157 -0.84 -2.67 13.06
N VAL A 158 -1.94 -2.67 12.33
CA VAL A 158 -3.28 -2.77 12.90
C VAL A 158 -3.89 -4.10 12.48
N PHE A 159 -4.24 -4.93 13.47
CA PHE A 159 -4.75 -6.27 13.26
C PHE A 159 -6.15 -6.23 12.65
N MET A 160 -6.37 -7.10 11.65
CA MET A 160 -7.67 -7.33 11.03
C MET A 160 -8.16 -8.69 11.48
N ALA A 161 -9.28 -8.75 12.22
CA ALA A 161 -9.78 -10.03 12.72
C ALA A 161 -10.46 -10.87 11.62
N GLU A 162 -11.02 -10.22 10.60
CA GLU A 162 -11.61 -10.90 9.44
C GLU A 162 -10.55 -11.74 8.71
N ASP A 163 -10.88 -13.02 8.48
CA ASP A 163 -10.03 -14.05 7.86
C ASP A 163 -8.66 -14.31 8.52
N SER A 164 -8.37 -13.66 9.66
CA SER A 164 -7.18 -13.96 10.45
C SER A 164 -7.41 -15.11 11.42
N SER A 165 -6.36 -15.91 11.58
CA SER A 165 -6.18 -16.85 12.69
C SER A 165 -6.02 -16.10 14.01
N GLN A 166 -6.16 -16.82 15.11
CA GLN A 166 -5.87 -16.32 16.45
C GLN A 166 -4.50 -16.83 16.90
N PHE A 167 -3.79 -16.04 17.69
CA PHE A 167 -2.54 -16.46 18.32
C PHE A 167 -2.82 -17.51 19.41
N ILE A 168 -1.80 -18.26 19.80
CA ILE A 168 -1.99 -19.48 20.62
C ILE A 168 -2.33 -19.12 22.07
N HIS A 169 -1.66 -18.13 22.63
CA HIS A 169 -1.77 -17.75 24.04
C HIS A 169 -2.49 -16.42 24.25
N VAL A 170 -2.50 -15.56 23.24
CA VAL A 170 -3.21 -14.28 23.28
C VAL A 170 -4.29 -14.16 22.22
N LYS A 171 -5.30 -13.34 22.52
CA LYS A 171 -6.41 -13.09 21.61
C LYS A 171 -6.36 -11.67 21.09
N ALA A 172 -5.95 -11.49 19.84
CA ALA A 172 -5.96 -10.20 19.18
C ALA A 172 -7.37 -9.86 18.69
N GLU A 173 -7.81 -8.64 18.96
CA GLU A 173 -9.11 -8.12 18.54
C GLU A 173 -8.96 -7.21 17.33
N ASP A 174 -10.02 -7.08 16.53
CA ASP A 174 -10.01 -6.20 15.36
C ASP A 174 -9.64 -4.76 15.77
N GLY A 175 -8.69 -4.16 15.04
CA GLY A 175 -8.19 -2.82 15.34
C GLY A 175 -7.05 -2.76 16.36
N ASP A 176 -6.64 -3.89 16.94
CA ASP A 176 -5.52 -3.93 17.88
C ASP A 176 -4.20 -3.52 17.24
N ARG A 177 -3.40 -2.73 17.98
CA ARG A 177 -2.20 -2.09 17.44
C ARG A 177 -0.92 -2.74 17.92
N PHE A 178 -0.02 -2.96 16.97
CA PHE A 178 1.36 -3.32 17.21
C PHE A 178 2.25 -2.15 16.79
N ILE A 179 2.91 -1.56 17.77
CA ILE A 179 3.66 -0.31 17.64
C ILE A 179 5.13 -0.67 17.34
N PRO A 180 5.80 0.00 16.39
CA PRO A 180 7.20 -0.28 16.10
C PRO A 180 8.08 -0.08 17.34
N ALA A 181 8.88 -1.10 17.66
CA ALA A 181 9.92 -1.01 18.67
C ALA A 181 10.96 0.04 18.25
N LYS A 182 11.47 0.79 19.24
CA LYS A 182 12.50 1.81 19.03
C LYS A 182 13.86 1.20 18.72
#